data_AF-N6YVY9-F1
#
_entry.id   AF-N6YVY9-F1
#
_cell.length_a   1.000
_cell.length_b   1.000
_cell.length_c   1.000
_cell.angle_alpha   90.00
_cell.angle_beta   90.00
_cell.angle_gamma   90.00
#
_symmetry.space_group_name_H-M   'P 1'
#
loop_
_entity.id
_entity.type
_entity.pdbx_description
1 polymer ?
#
loop_
_entity_poly.entity_id
_entity_poly.type
_entity_poly.pdbx_seq_one_letter_code
_entity_poly.pdbx_strand_id
1 'polypeptide(L)'
;MESILAFLVAARRCELRELEQLARSCELVRAVSELVHRLQAERGCSNLHLAAGGRHFDGDRAACVAASIEADAALRTWLEQADVLDARGGAAPTGGSRLLTRIALALHALDGLPALR
;
A
#
# COMPACT_ATOMS: atom_id res chain seq x y z
N MET A 1 -4.53 -31.40 32.41
CA MET A 1 -5.75 -31.11 31.65
C MET A 1 -5.88 -29.60 31.62
N GLU A 2 -5.70 -28.98 30.45
CA GLU A 2 -5.88 -27.52 30.29
C GLU A 2 -7.26 -27.11 30.83
N SER A 3 -7.35 -26.00 31.56
CA SER A 3 -8.61 -25.57 32.16
C SER A 3 -9.51 -24.90 31.11
N ILE A 4 -10.83 -24.95 31.30
CA ILE A 4 -11.80 -24.24 30.46
C ILE A 4 -11.42 -22.75 30.34
N LEU A 5 -10.91 -22.14 31.42
CA LEU A 5 -10.45 -20.77 31.44
C LEU A 5 -9.26 -20.53 30.48
N ALA A 6 -8.32 -21.48 30.37
CA ALA A 6 -7.19 -21.37 29.45
C ALA A 6 -7.65 -21.32 27.98
N PHE A 7 -8.64 -22.15 27.61
CA PHE A 7 -9.24 -22.10 26.28
C PHE A 7 -9.99 -20.79 26.00
N LEU A 8 -10.72 -20.25 26.98
CA LEU A 8 -11.40 -18.95 26.84
C LEU A 8 -10.40 -17.80 26.66
N VAL A 9 -9.30 -17.80 27.42
CA VAL A 9 -8.22 -16.82 27.27
C VAL A 9 -7.54 -16.95 25.91
N ALA A 10 -7.28 -18.18 25.45
CA ALA A 10 -6.72 -18.43 24.13
C ALA A 10 -7.65 -17.91 23.02
N ALA A 11 -8.96 -18.16 23.12
CA ALA A 11 -9.95 -17.68 22.16
C ALA A 11 -9.96 -16.14 22.07
N ARG A 12 -9.95 -15.44 23.20
CA ARG A 12 -9.88 -13.95 23.21
C ARG A 12 -8.58 -13.42 22.59
N ARG A 13 -7.46 -14.10 22.82
CA ARG A 13 -6.18 -13.74 22.19
C ARG A 13 -6.19 -13.98 20.68
N CYS A 14 -6.92 -14.97 20.18
CA CYS A 14 -7.10 -15.19 18.75
C CYS A 14 -7.97 -14.09 18.13
N GLU A 15 -9.11 -13.78 18.75
CA GLU A 15 -10.02 -12.71 18.30
C GLU A 15 -9.31 -11.35 18.21
N LEU A 16 -8.51 -10.99 19.23
CA LEU A 16 -7.70 -9.76 19.18
C LEU A 16 -6.73 -9.74 17.99
N ARG A 17 -6.03 -10.84 17.75
CA ARG A 17 -5.09 -10.96 16.62
C ARG A 17 -5.80 -10.86 15.26
N GLU A 18 -6.99 -11.45 15.14
CA GLU A 18 -7.81 -11.36 13.92
C GLU A 18 -8.27 -9.93 13.64
N LEU A 19 -8.69 -9.19 14.67
CA LEU A 19 -9.08 -7.79 14.54
C LEU A 19 -7.90 -6.87 14.20
N GLU A 20 -6.73 -7.08 14.82
CA GLU A 20 -5.50 -6.37 14.48
C GLU A 20 -5.10 -6.63 13.01
N GLN A 21 -5.23 -7.88 12.57
CA GLN A 21 -4.93 -8.25 11.18
C GLN A 21 -5.92 -7.63 10.18
N LEU A 22 -7.20 -7.55 10.54
CA LEU A 22 -8.22 -6.86 9.74
C LEU A 22 -7.91 -5.36 9.64
N ALA A 23 -7.58 -4.71 10.76
CA ALA A 23 -7.21 -3.29 10.77
C ALA A 23 -6.02 -2.99 9.85
N ARG A 24 -4.95 -3.80 9.92
CA ARG A 24 -3.81 -3.71 9.00
C ARG A 24 -4.21 -3.87 7.54
N SER A 25 -5.09 -4.83 7.26
CA SER A 25 -5.57 -5.07 5.88
C SER A 25 -6.35 -3.87 5.34
N CYS A 26 -7.20 -3.24 6.17
CA CYS A 26 -7.93 -2.02 5.82
C CYS A 26 -7.00 -0.84 5.57
N GLU A 27 -5.94 -0.68 6.38
CA GLU A 27 -4.93 0.36 6.18
C GLU A 27 -4.18 0.21 4.85
N LEU A 28 -3.77 -1.03 4.52
CA LEU A 28 -3.14 -1.32 3.22
C LEU A 28 -4.07 -0.98 2.06
N VAL A 29 -5.34 -1.42 2.12
CA VAL A 29 -6.32 -1.11 1.07
C VAL A 29 -6.49 0.39 0.90
N ARG A 30 -6.54 1.15 2.01
CA ARG A 30 -6.63 2.60 1.98
C ARG A 30 -5.39 3.23 1.33
N ALA A 31 -4.19 2.85 1.74
CA ALA A 31 -2.94 3.38 1.18
C ALA A 31 -2.80 3.08 -0.32
N VAL A 32 -3.11 1.85 -0.73
CA VAL A 32 -3.10 1.47 -2.16
C VAL A 32 -4.15 2.23 -2.95
N SER A 33 -5.36 2.42 -2.40
CA SER A 33 -6.42 3.18 -3.07
C SER A 33 -6.03 4.64 -3.29
N GLU A 34 -5.40 5.26 -2.29
CA GLU A 34 -4.88 6.62 -2.41
C GLU A 34 -3.78 6.71 -3.47
N LEU A 35 -2.80 5.79 -3.45
CA LEU A 35 -1.75 5.75 -4.46
C LEU A 35 -2.32 5.60 -5.88
N VAL A 36 -3.26 4.66 -6.08
CA VAL A 36 -3.93 4.48 -7.37
C VAL A 36 -4.64 5.75 -7.80
N HIS A 37 -5.35 6.42 -6.89
CA HIS A 37 -6.03 7.68 -7.18
C HIS A 37 -5.04 8.78 -7.62
N ARG A 38 -3.92 8.96 -6.90
CA ARG A 38 -2.90 9.96 -7.27
C ARG A 38 -2.21 9.62 -8.59
N LEU A 39 -1.92 8.34 -8.88
CA LEU A 39 -1.37 7.90 -10.17
C LEU A 39 -2.36 8.11 -11.33
N GLN A 40 -3.65 7.91 -11.11
CA GLN A 40 -4.68 8.20 -12.11
C GLN A 40 -4.76 9.70 -12.41
N ALA A 41 -4.68 10.55 -11.37
CA ALA A 41 -4.62 11.99 -11.53
C ALA A 41 -3.36 12.40 -12.31
N GLU A 42 -2.18 11.93 -11.91
CA GLU A 42 -0.91 12.16 -12.62
C GLU A 42 -1.02 11.80 -14.10
N ARG A 43 -1.54 10.60 -14.42
CA ARG A 43 -1.76 10.18 -15.81
C ARG A 43 -2.67 11.16 -16.57
N GLY A 44 -3.73 11.65 -15.94
CA GLY A 44 -4.62 12.65 -16.51
C GLY A 44 -3.90 13.97 -16.80
N CYS A 45 -3.18 14.51 -15.83
CA CYS A 45 -2.44 15.77 -15.94
C CYS A 45 -1.34 15.67 -17.01
N SER A 46 -0.59 14.56 -17.05
CA SER A 46 0.42 14.29 -18.06
C SER A 46 -0.17 14.20 -19.47
N ASN A 47 -1.30 13.52 -19.64
CA ASN A 47 -1.98 13.45 -20.94
C ASN A 47 -2.44 14.82 -21.43
N LEU A 48 -3.00 15.67 -20.56
CA LEU A 48 -3.41 17.03 -20.92
C LEU A 48 -2.21 17.90 -21.33
N HIS A 49 -1.11 17.83 -20.56
CA HIS A 49 0.12 18.54 -20.87
C HIS A 49 0.68 18.14 -22.24
N LEU A 50 0.77 16.83 -22.51
CA LEU A 50 1.25 16.30 -23.79
C LEU A 50 0.32 16.68 -24.96
N ALA A 51 -1.00 16.57 -24.78
CA ALA A 51 -1.98 16.97 -25.79
C ALA A 51 -1.92 18.47 -26.11
N ALA A 52 -1.52 19.30 -25.15
CA ALA A 52 -1.27 20.73 -25.33
C ALA A 52 0.11 21.04 -25.95
N GLY A 53 0.86 20.02 -26.37
CA GLY A 53 2.20 20.15 -26.95
C GLY A 53 3.27 20.57 -25.93
N GLY A 54 3.07 20.25 -24.65
CA GLY A 54 4.03 20.54 -23.58
C GLY A 54 4.09 22.00 -23.15
N ARG A 55 3.12 22.84 -23.56
CA ARG A 55 3.14 24.30 -23.33
C ARG A 55 2.17 24.79 -22.26
N HIS A 56 1.24 23.95 -21.83
CA HIS A 56 0.21 24.29 -20.85
C HIS A 56 0.11 23.18 -19.79
N PHE A 57 -0.47 23.49 -18.64
CA PHE A 57 -0.71 22.54 -17.54
C PHE A 57 0.55 21.94 -16.89
N ASP A 58 1.73 22.56 -17.08
CA ASP A 58 2.96 22.08 -16.43
C ASP A 58 2.87 22.15 -14.90
N GLY A 59 2.30 23.24 -14.36
CA GLY A 59 2.07 23.38 -12.91
C GLY A 59 1.12 22.31 -12.36
N ASP A 60 0.01 22.04 -13.05
CA ASP A 60 -0.93 20.99 -12.64
C ASP A 60 -0.26 19.62 -12.70
N ARG A 61 0.45 19.31 -13.80
CA ARG A 61 1.23 18.07 -13.94
C ARG A 61 2.23 17.92 -12.79
N ALA A 62 3.01 18.95 -12.49
CA ALA A 62 3.99 18.92 -11.41
C ALA A 62 3.33 18.66 -10.04
N ALA A 63 2.16 19.26 -9.77
CA ALA A 63 1.41 19.01 -8.55
C ALA A 63 0.87 17.57 -8.48
N CYS A 64 0.36 17.02 -9.60
CA CYS A 64 -0.10 15.63 -9.67
C CYS A 64 1.08 14.65 -9.44
N VAL A 65 2.26 14.92 -10.02
CA VAL A 65 3.49 14.12 -9.81
C VAL A 65 3.97 14.20 -8.36
N ALA A 66 4.02 15.38 -7.76
CA ALA A 66 4.49 15.54 -6.38
C ALA A 66 3.63 14.72 -5.41
N ALA A 67 2.32 14.70 -5.63
CA ALA A 67 1.43 14.01 -4.73
C ALA A 67 1.32 12.50 -4.96
N SER A 68 1.61 12.00 -6.16
CA SER A 68 1.79 10.55 -6.35
C SER A 68 3.08 10.05 -5.71
N ILE A 69 4.15 10.87 -5.71
CA ILE A 69 5.38 10.59 -4.96
C ILE A 69 5.10 10.53 -3.46
N GLU A 70 4.32 11.47 -2.93
CA GLU A 70 3.93 11.47 -1.52
C GLU A 70 3.12 10.21 -1.15
N ALA A 71 2.15 9.84 -1.98
CA ALA A 71 1.35 8.64 -1.75
C ALA A 71 2.19 7.34 -1.85
N ASP A 72 3.16 7.28 -2.76
CA ASP A 72 4.09 6.15 -2.87
C ASP A 72 4.98 6.04 -1.62
N ALA A 73 5.54 7.16 -1.15
CA ALA A 73 6.33 7.21 0.07
C ALA A 73 5.52 6.78 1.31
N ALA A 74 4.25 7.20 1.41
CA ALA A 74 3.36 6.79 2.48
C ALA A 74 3.08 5.27 2.46
N LEU A 75 2.84 4.68 1.29
CA LEU A 75 2.67 3.23 1.14
C LEU A 75 3.95 2.48 1.55
N ARG A 76 5.12 2.94 1.13
CA ARG A 76 6.41 2.32 1.49
C ARG A 76 6.68 2.38 2.98
N THR A 77 6.41 3.52 3.60
CA THR A 77 6.51 3.68 5.06
C THR A 77 5.61 2.68 5.80
N TRP A 78 4.37 2.50 5.33
CA TRP A 78 3.47 1.50 5.92
C TRP A 78 4.01 0.07 5.75
N LEU A 79 4.54 -0.27 4.56
CA LEU A 79 5.11 -1.60 4.28
C LEU A 79 6.34 -1.91 5.15
N GLU A 80 7.16 -0.91 5.46
CA GLU A 80 8.31 -1.05 6.37
C GLU A 80 7.88 -1.25 7.82
N GLN A 81 6.84 -0.53 8.27
CA GLN A 81 6.35 -0.58 9.65
C GLN A 81 5.54 -1.85 9.96
N ALA A 82 4.83 -2.40 8.97
CA ALA A 82 3.83 -3.43 9.21
C ALA A 82 4.37 -4.86 9.41
N ASP A 83 5.68 -5.02 9.68
CA ASP A 83 6.36 -6.31 9.87
C ASP A 83 6.03 -7.33 8.76
N VAL A 84 5.73 -6.82 7.56
CA VAL A 84 5.15 -7.54 6.42
C VAL A 84 6.05 -8.70 5.97
N LEU A 85 7.35 -8.58 6.26
CA LEU A 85 8.40 -9.51 5.88
C LEU A 85 8.80 -10.49 7.00
N ASP A 86 8.23 -10.38 8.21
CA ASP A 86 8.65 -11.27 9.30
C ASP A 86 7.99 -12.65 9.17
N ALA A 87 8.75 -13.57 8.57
CA ALA A 87 8.35 -14.96 8.38
C ALA A 87 8.29 -15.76 9.70
N ARG A 88 8.80 -15.21 10.81
CA ARG A 88 8.83 -15.87 12.13
C ARG A 88 7.73 -15.39 13.09
N GLY A 89 7.05 -14.28 12.77
CA GLY A 89 6.00 -13.69 13.59
C GLY A 89 4.59 -14.17 13.23
N GLY A 90 3.73 -14.37 14.23
CA GLY A 90 2.34 -14.82 14.07
C GLY A 90 1.38 -13.82 13.39
N ALA A 91 1.91 -12.91 12.57
CA ALA A 91 1.23 -11.77 11.97
C ALA A 91 1.50 -11.63 10.46
N ALA A 92 1.86 -12.73 9.79
CA ALA A 92 2.01 -12.72 8.33
C ALA A 92 0.74 -12.16 7.65
N PRO A 93 0.87 -11.29 6.62
CA PRO A 93 -0.26 -10.69 5.95
C PRO A 93 -1.25 -11.74 5.41
N THR A 94 -2.55 -11.47 5.57
CA THR A 94 -3.63 -12.24 4.97
C THR A 94 -3.45 -12.24 3.45
N GLY A 95 -2.97 -13.35 2.87
CA GLY A 95 -2.65 -13.45 1.44
C GLY A 95 -1.31 -14.12 1.12
N GLY A 96 -0.45 -14.32 2.14
CA GLY A 96 0.76 -15.15 2.05
C GLY A 96 1.69 -14.76 0.90
N SER A 97 2.35 -15.76 0.30
CA SER A 97 3.33 -15.56 -0.78
C SER A 97 2.76 -14.78 -1.97
N ARG A 98 1.49 -15.02 -2.33
CA ARG A 98 0.83 -14.37 -3.46
C ARG A 98 0.71 -12.86 -3.27
N LEU A 99 0.43 -12.39 -2.05
CA LEU A 99 0.37 -10.96 -1.74
C LEU A 99 1.77 -10.34 -1.80
N LEU A 100 2.75 -10.98 -1.18
CA LEU A 100 4.15 -10.51 -1.18
C LEU A 100 4.72 -10.39 -2.60
N THR A 101 4.46 -11.38 -3.47
CA THR A 101 4.86 -11.30 -4.88
C THR A 101 4.20 -10.13 -5.60
N ARG A 102 2.91 -9.84 -5.34
CA ARG A 102 2.25 -8.68 -5.94
C ARG A 102 2.82 -7.36 -5.46
N ILE A 103 3.13 -7.25 -4.17
CA ILE A 103 3.78 -6.08 -3.60
C ILE A 103 5.12 -5.87 -4.28
N ALA A 104 5.96 -6.91 -4.41
CA ALA A 104 7.25 -6.82 -5.09
C ALA A 104 7.12 -6.35 -6.54
N LEU A 105 6.19 -6.93 -7.31
CA LEU A 105 5.94 -6.52 -8.69
C LEU A 105 5.44 -5.07 -8.78
N ALA A 106 4.56 -4.64 -7.87
CA ALA A 106 4.06 -3.28 -7.83
C ALA A 106 5.17 -2.28 -7.50
N LEU A 107 5.97 -2.54 -6.46
CA LEU A 107 7.11 -1.69 -6.10
C LEU A 107 8.12 -1.58 -7.25
N HIS A 108 8.43 -2.69 -7.92
CA HIS A 108 9.30 -2.67 -9.09
C HIS A 108 8.75 -1.80 -10.24
N ALA A 109 7.44 -1.88 -10.50
CA ALA A 109 6.78 -1.05 -11.51
C ALA A 109 6.78 0.44 -11.10
N LEU A 110 6.56 0.74 -9.81
CA LEU A 110 6.58 2.10 -9.27
C LEU A 110 7.99 2.72 -9.38
N ASP A 111 9.05 1.95 -9.14
CA ASP A 111 10.43 2.40 -9.31
C ASP A 111 10.75 2.77 -10.77
N GLY A 112 9.99 2.24 -11.74
CA GLY A 112 10.10 2.57 -13.15
C GLY A 112 9.37 3.85 -13.59
N LEU A 113 8.45 4.40 -12.77
CA LEU A 113 7.66 5.58 -13.12
C LEU A 113 8.50 6.83 -13.47
N PRO A 114 9.61 7.16 -12.77
CA PRO A 114 10.40 8.34 -13.10
C PRO A 114 10.90 8.37 -14.55
N ALA A 115 11.16 7.21 -15.16
CA ALA A 115 11.59 7.14 -16.56
C ALA A 115 10.47 7.40 -17.58
N LEU A 116 9.20 7.37 -17.13
CA LEU A 116 8.01 7.58 -17.96
C LEU A 116 7.41 8.99 -17.82
N ARG A 117 7.92 9.80 -16.88
CA ARG A 117 7.36 11.12 -16.52
C ARG A 117 7.80 12.23 -17.44
#